data_AF-W7F5D2-F1
#
_entry.id   AF-W7F5D2-F1
#
_cell.length_a   1.000
_cell.length_b   1.000
_cell.length_c   1.000
_cell.angle_alpha   90.00
_cell.angle_beta   90.00
_cell.angle_gamma   90.00
#
_symmetry.space_group_name_H-M   'P 1'
#
loop_
_entity.id
_entity.type
_entity.pdbx_description
1 polymer ?
#
loop_
_entity_poly.entity_id
_entity_poly.type
_entity_poly.pdbx_seq_one_letter_code
_entity_poly.pdbx_strand_id
1 'polypeptide(L)'
;MNVEDITTEQLENATKTFVSIESAAQISRRHVRQKLEEIFNLKENDLYKRKKEINDIVNRVLTNLLEEENKKRNEELKIKKEQENNDNVNDHEDKPTADVDTNKNKMITKEENTKNKNVKKDNNSDDQTVCSQTDAVDKNSSKKRKSTGNDVVSVRKKQANIMTKDYFLKHAKSILCNMSENINLTLEPRIFSTGSCGWHIMDKIYLLVGDRNVLCQFCINCSVIGSKQWD
;
A
#
# COMPACT_ATOMS: atom_id res chain seq x y z
N MET A 1 -27.95 -33.09 8.59
CA MET A 1 -27.67 -32.45 9.89
C MET A 1 -28.68 -31.31 10.04
N ASN A 2 -29.25 -31.08 11.21
CA ASN A 2 -30.13 -29.93 11.45
C ASN A 2 -29.30 -28.73 11.92
N VAL A 3 -29.88 -27.53 11.85
CA VAL A 3 -29.20 -26.27 12.24
C VAL A 3 -28.99 -26.20 13.76
N GLU A 4 -29.87 -26.89 14.47
CA GLU A 4 -29.94 -27.05 15.92
C GLU A 4 -28.90 -28.04 16.46
N ASP A 5 -28.43 -28.99 15.64
CA ASP A 5 -27.44 -30.01 16.03
C ASP A 5 -25.99 -29.47 16.07
N ILE A 6 -25.75 -28.30 15.45
CA ILE A 6 -24.40 -27.78 15.20
C ILE A 6 -23.94 -26.89 16.36
N THR A 7 -22.83 -27.26 17.01
CA THR A 7 -22.30 -26.50 18.16
C THR A 7 -21.52 -25.25 17.72
N THR A 8 -21.40 -24.29 18.63
CA THR A 8 -20.50 -23.11 18.49
C THR A 8 -19.07 -23.54 18.18
N GLU A 9 -18.57 -24.59 18.83
CA GLU A 9 -17.22 -25.13 18.66
C GLU A 9 -17.01 -25.74 17.27
N GLN A 10 -18.02 -26.44 16.74
CA GLN A 10 -17.99 -26.96 15.37
C GLN A 10 -17.94 -25.83 14.34
N LEU A 11 -18.74 -24.76 14.52
CA LEU A 11 -18.68 -23.56 13.68
C LEU A 11 -17.31 -22.87 13.78
N GLU A 12 -16.73 -22.76 14.97
CA GLU A 12 -15.42 -22.14 15.18
C GLU A 12 -14.29 -22.96 14.55
N ASN A 13 -14.30 -24.29 14.70
CA ASN A 13 -13.29 -25.18 14.10
C ASN A 13 -13.39 -25.23 12.56
N ALA A 14 -14.61 -25.30 12.02
CA ALA A 14 -14.84 -25.20 10.58
C ALA A 14 -14.34 -23.85 10.03
N THR A 15 -14.63 -22.74 10.74
CA THR A 15 -14.14 -21.40 10.35
C THR A 15 -12.61 -21.32 10.35
N LYS A 16 -11.94 -21.85 11.39
CA LYS A 16 -10.46 -21.95 11.46
C LYS A 16 -9.85 -22.75 10.30
N THR A 17 -10.60 -23.70 9.72
CA THR A 17 -10.10 -24.57 8.64
C THR A 17 -9.96 -23.84 7.30
N PHE A 18 -10.68 -22.74 7.06
CA PHE A 18 -10.63 -22.00 5.78
C PHE A 18 -10.38 -20.48 5.91
N VAL A 19 -10.43 -19.91 7.12
CA VAL A 19 -10.08 -18.50 7.37
C VAL A 19 -8.62 -18.40 7.84
N SER A 20 -7.71 -18.17 6.89
CA SER A 20 -6.33 -17.74 7.15
C SER A 20 -6.21 -16.21 7.18
N ILE A 21 -5.12 -15.66 7.73
CA ILE A 21 -4.90 -14.20 7.83
C ILE A 21 -4.96 -13.51 6.45
N GLU A 22 -4.36 -14.12 5.42
CA GLU A 22 -4.40 -13.62 4.03
C GLU A 22 -5.79 -13.75 3.37
N SER A 23 -6.53 -14.81 3.73
CA SER A 23 -7.92 -15.05 3.30
C SER A 23 -8.90 -14.04 3.92
N ALA A 24 -8.64 -13.59 5.16
CA ALA A 24 -9.48 -12.69 5.94
C ALA A 24 -9.85 -11.38 5.23
N ALA A 25 -8.90 -10.80 4.48
CA ALA A 25 -9.08 -9.56 3.75
C ALA A 25 -10.06 -9.69 2.56
N GLN A 26 -10.17 -10.90 1.99
CA GLN A 26 -10.97 -11.17 0.79
C GLN A 26 -12.31 -11.87 1.10
N ILE A 27 -12.38 -12.63 2.20
CA ILE A 27 -13.53 -13.48 2.51
C ILE A 27 -14.69 -12.71 3.16
N SER A 28 -15.69 -12.35 2.35
CA SER A 28 -16.89 -11.69 2.87
C SER A 28 -17.63 -12.56 3.90
N ARG A 29 -18.24 -11.94 4.91
CA ARG A 29 -19.04 -12.65 5.94
C ARG A 29 -20.20 -13.46 5.35
N ARG A 30 -20.70 -13.09 4.16
CA ARG A 30 -21.66 -13.92 3.39
C ARG A 30 -21.00 -15.20 2.88
N HIS A 31 -19.81 -15.11 2.29
CA HIS A 31 -19.09 -16.27 1.78
C HIS A 31 -18.69 -17.24 2.90
N VAL A 32 -18.26 -16.73 4.08
CA VAL A 32 -18.02 -17.57 5.27
C VAL A 32 -19.27 -18.38 5.60
N ARG A 33 -20.45 -17.73 5.69
CA ARG A 33 -21.70 -18.45 6.00
C ARG A 33 -22.07 -19.46 4.92
N GLN A 34 -21.92 -19.13 3.64
CA GLN A 34 -22.17 -20.07 2.54
C GLN A 34 -21.22 -21.27 2.59
N LYS A 35 -19.94 -21.07 2.92
CA LYS A 35 -18.99 -22.17 3.12
C LYS A 35 -19.32 -23.05 4.33
N LEU A 36 -19.86 -22.49 5.41
CA LEU A 36 -20.39 -23.27 6.53
C LEU A 36 -21.66 -24.04 6.13
N GLU A 37 -22.57 -23.43 5.36
CA GLU A 37 -23.77 -24.09 4.82
C GLU A 37 -23.37 -25.28 3.89
N GLU A 38 -22.31 -25.12 3.07
CA GLU A 38 -21.70 -26.21 2.28
C GLU A 38 -21.08 -27.31 3.16
N ILE A 39 -20.20 -26.96 4.11
CA ILE A 39 -19.45 -27.91 4.96
C ILE A 39 -20.38 -28.77 5.83
N PHE A 40 -21.44 -28.17 6.39
CA PHE A 40 -22.43 -28.91 7.19
C PHE A 40 -23.57 -29.52 6.34
N ASN A 41 -23.47 -29.41 5.00
CA ASN A 41 -24.42 -29.95 4.02
C ASN A 41 -25.88 -29.52 4.31
N LEU A 42 -26.05 -28.23 4.61
CA LEU A 42 -27.33 -27.56 4.88
C LEU A 42 -27.95 -26.99 3.59
N LYS A 43 -29.15 -26.41 3.67
CA LYS A 43 -29.75 -25.64 2.57
C LYS A 43 -29.26 -24.20 2.60
N GLU A 44 -29.30 -23.52 1.46
CA GLU A 44 -28.88 -22.13 1.36
C GLU A 44 -29.72 -21.23 2.30
N ASN A 45 -29.04 -20.44 3.12
CA ASN A 45 -29.59 -19.56 4.16
C ASN A 45 -30.14 -20.26 5.42
N ASP A 46 -29.96 -21.58 5.61
CA ASP A 46 -30.30 -22.24 6.89
C ASP A 46 -29.57 -21.61 8.10
N LEU A 47 -28.28 -21.26 7.93
CA LEU A 47 -27.50 -20.56 8.96
C LEU A 47 -27.78 -19.05 9.03
N TYR A 48 -28.68 -18.48 8.21
CA TYR A 48 -29.00 -17.04 8.24
C TYR A 48 -29.52 -16.61 9.63
N LYS A 49 -30.26 -17.48 10.32
CA LYS A 49 -30.74 -17.24 11.69
C LYS A 49 -29.59 -16.98 12.67
N ARG A 50 -28.47 -17.71 12.52
CA ARG A 50 -27.25 -17.64 13.36
C ARG A 50 -26.20 -16.65 12.83
N LYS A 51 -26.57 -15.73 11.93
CA LYS A 51 -25.62 -14.78 11.28
C LYS A 51 -24.81 -13.88 12.23
N LYS A 52 -25.33 -13.57 13.43
CA LYS A 52 -24.59 -12.77 14.44
C LYS A 52 -23.49 -13.62 15.07
N GLU A 53 -23.87 -14.76 15.63
CA GLU A 53 -22.97 -15.77 16.22
C GLU A 53 -21.81 -16.14 15.28
N ILE A 54 -22.09 -16.39 14.00
CA ILE A 54 -21.05 -16.66 12.99
C ILE A 54 -20.12 -15.45 12.78
N ASN A 55 -20.65 -14.23 12.82
CA ASN A 55 -19.85 -13.01 12.70
C ASN A 55 -18.91 -12.80 13.90
N ASP A 56 -19.39 -13.14 15.09
CA ASP A 56 -18.63 -13.04 16.35
C ASP A 56 -17.57 -14.15 16.45
N ILE A 57 -17.88 -15.37 15.98
CA ILE A 57 -16.92 -16.47 15.79
C ILE A 57 -15.82 -16.06 14.81
N VAL A 58 -16.15 -15.50 13.65
CA VAL A 58 -15.14 -15.00 12.69
C VAL A 58 -14.26 -13.92 13.32
N ASN A 59 -14.83 -12.97 14.06
CA ASN A 59 -14.05 -11.95 14.77
C ASN A 59 -13.04 -12.58 15.74
N ARG A 60 -13.46 -13.55 16.56
CA ARG A 60 -12.58 -14.28 17.49
C ARG A 60 -11.49 -15.07 16.77
N VAL A 61 -11.81 -15.77 15.68
CA VAL A 61 -10.80 -16.51 14.89
C VAL A 61 -9.75 -15.54 14.35
N LEU A 62 -10.16 -14.36 13.86
CA LEU A 62 -9.24 -13.35 13.35
C LEU A 62 -8.35 -12.73 14.44
N THR A 63 -8.88 -12.37 15.61
CA THR A 63 -8.06 -11.85 16.72
C THR A 63 -7.05 -12.90 17.19
N ASN A 64 -7.47 -14.15 17.36
CA ASN A 64 -6.60 -15.22 17.83
C ASN A 64 -5.44 -15.50 16.85
N LEU A 65 -5.72 -15.51 15.53
CA LEU A 65 -4.67 -15.70 14.51
C LEU A 65 -3.65 -14.54 14.50
N LEU A 66 -4.11 -13.30 14.64
CA LEU A 66 -3.23 -12.12 14.74
C LEU A 66 -2.41 -12.12 16.04
N GLU A 67 -2.99 -12.52 17.17
CA GLU A 67 -2.28 -12.67 18.44
C GLU A 67 -1.24 -13.78 18.38
N GLU A 68 -1.55 -14.93 17.77
CA GLU A 68 -0.60 -16.01 17.52
C GLU A 68 0.58 -15.58 16.65
N GLU A 69 0.33 -14.85 15.55
CA GLU A 69 1.41 -14.39 14.65
C GLU A 69 2.33 -13.37 15.36
N ASN A 70 1.74 -12.39 16.05
CA ASN A 70 2.51 -11.41 16.83
C ASN A 70 3.28 -12.07 17.99
N LYS A 71 2.73 -13.10 18.62
CA LYS A 71 3.44 -13.88 19.65
C LYS A 71 4.65 -14.60 19.07
N LYS A 72 4.48 -15.36 17.97
CA LYS A 72 5.57 -16.07 17.28
C LYS A 72 6.69 -15.09 16.88
N ARG A 73 6.32 -13.96 16.25
CA ARG A 73 7.26 -12.89 15.86
C ARG A 73 8.02 -12.31 17.06
N ASN A 74 7.36 -12.10 18.20
CA ASN A 74 8.00 -11.60 19.43
C ASN A 74 8.89 -12.64 20.13
N GLU A 75 8.61 -13.93 19.97
CA GLU A 75 9.44 -15.03 20.49
C GLU A 75 10.71 -15.21 19.63
N GLU A 76 10.59 -15.18 18.30
CA GLU A 76 11.74 -15.15 17.37
C GLU A 76 12.68 -13.95 17.62
N LEU A 77 12.11 -12.77 17.91
CA LEU A 77 12.87 -11.55 18.21
C LEU A 77 13.58 -11.58 19.57
N LYS A 78 13.17 -12.45 20.49
CA LYS A 78 13.90 -12.71 21.75
C LYS A 78 15.06 -13.66 21.53
N ILE A 79 14.79 -14.80 20.87
CA ILE A 79 15.80 -15.83 20.59
C ILE A 79 17.01 -15.25 19.83
N LYS A 80 16.77 -14.38 18.85
CA LYS A 80 17.86 -13.68 18.13
C LYS A 80 18.70 -12.77 19.03
N LYS A 81 18.08 -12.02 19.94
CA LYS A 81 18.78 -11.16 20.90
C LYS A 81 19.51 -11.93 21.99
N GLU A 82 19.04 -13.11 22.35
CA GLU A 82 19.72 -14.01 23.29
C GLU A 82 20.94 -14.69 22.65
N GLN A 83 20.94 -14.86 21.32
CA GLN A 83 22.11 -15.32 20.56
C GLN A 83 23.17 -14.20 20.39
N GLU A 84 22.77 -12.97 20.06
CA GLU A 84 23.70 -11.83 19.89
C GLU A 84 24.43 -11.39 21.18
N ASN A 85 23.95 -11.79 22.37
CA ASN A 85 24.54 -11.39 23.66
C ASN A 85 25.50 -12.42 24.30
N ASN A 86 25.77 -13.56 23.67
CA ASN A 86 26.63 -14.61 24.25
C ASN A 86 28.12 -14.53 23.83
N ASP A 87 28.44 -13.87 22.72
CA ASP A 87 29.80 -13.82 22.15
C ASP A 87 30.62 -12.59 22.64
N ASN A 88 30.50 -12.18 23.90
CA ASN A 88 31.22 -10.99 24.39
C ASN A 88 31.52 -10.94 25.91
N VAL A 89 32.29 -11.89 26.44
CA VAL A 89 32.99 -11.76 27.74
C VAL A 89 34.39 -12.38 27.69
N ASN A 90 35.43 -11.55 27.68
CA ASN A 90 36.67 -11.70 28.50
C ASN A 90 37.70 -10.58 28.20
N ASP A 91 37.91 -9.70 29.18
CA ASP A 91 39.12 -8.88 29.40
C ASP A 91 40.30 -9.77 29.91
N HIS A 92 41.56 -9.36 30.14
CA HIS A 92 42.46 -8.20 29.87
C HIS A 92 43.90 -8.77 30.06
N GLU A 93 45.04 -8.19 29.66
CA GLU A 93 45.45 -7.04 28.82
C GLU A 93 46.91 -7.32 28.39
N ASP A 94 47.40 -6.80 27.26
CA ASP A 94 48.77 -6.22 27.22
C ASP A 94 49.05 -5.39 25.94
N LYS A 95 50.13 -4.59 25.98
CA LYS A 95 50.60 -3.65 24.93
C LYS A 95 52.14 -3.68 24.80
N PRO A 96 52.78 -3.08 23.76
CA PRO A 96 52.28 -2.52 22.49
C PRO A 96 52.88 -3.32 21.27
N THR A 97 53.33 -2.86 20.08
CA THR A 97 53.64 -1.54 19.46
C THR A 97 53.76 -1.66 17.92
N ALA A 98 53.69 -0.51 17.21
CA ALA A 98 54.39 -0.15 15.96
C ALA A 98 54.20 -0.95 14.64
N ASP A 99 53.57 -0.26 13.68
CA ASP A 99 54.05 0.07 12.31
C ASP A 99 54.01 -0.91 11.09
N VAL A 100 53.87 -0.26 9.91
CA VAL A 100 54.15 -0.65 8.50
C VAL A 100 53.13 -1.50 7.70
N ASP A 101 52.28 -0.76 6.95
CA ASP A 101 51.94 -0.88 5.51
C ASP A 101 51.32 -2.12 4.81
N THR A 102 50.66 -1.79 3.68
CA THR A 102 50.55 -2.56 2.42
C THR A 102 49.23 -3.29 2.07
N ASN A 103 48.20 -2.52 1.70
CA ASN A 103 47.67 -2.49 0.32
C ASN A 103 47.46 -3.83 -0.45
N LYS A 104 46.19 -4.21 -0.75
CA LYS A 104 45.73 -4.50 -2.15
C LYS A 104 44.23 -4.75 -2.38
N ASN A 105 43.80 -4.38 -3.59
CA ASN A 105 42.46 -4.57 -4.16
C ASN A 105 42.19 -6.01 -4.63
N LYS A 106 40.92 -6.45 -4.56
CA LYS A 106 40.04 -6.91 -5.68
C LYS A 106 38.71 -7.43 -5.08
N MET A 107 37.51 -7.01 -5.49
CA MET A 107 36.89 -6.94 -6.83
C MET A 107 36.70 -8.31 -7.50
N ILE A 108 35.43 -8.73 -7.60
CA ILE A 108 34.85 -9.41 -8.78
C ILE A 108 33.33 -9.24 -8.75
N THR A 109 32.75 -8.95 -9.91
CA THR A 109 31.31 -8.83 -10.17
C THR A 109 30.69 -10.18 -10.51
N LYS A 110 29.38 -10.33 -10.25
CA LYS A 110 28.50 -11.12 -11.12
C LYS A 110 27.18 -10.40 -11.35
N GLU A 111 26.84 -10.25 -12.62
CA GLU A 111 25.46 -10.03 -13.08
C GLU A 111 24.76 -11.38 -13.13
N GLU A 112 23.42 -11.40 -13.07
CA GLU A 112 22.66 -12.42 -13.80
C GLU A 112 21.29 -11.88 -14.23
N ASN A 113 20.84 -12.33 -15.41
CA ASN A 113 19.63 -11.84 -16.07
C ASN A 113 18.45 -12.80 -15.86
N THR A 114 17.23 -12.28 -15.85
CA THR A 114 16.11 -13.04 -16.43
C THR A 114 15.01 -12.14 -16.98
N LYS A 115 14.43 -12.53 -18.12
CA LYS A 115 13.33 -11.84 -18.82
C LYS A 115 12.03 -12.64 -18.69
N ASN A 116 10.88 -11.97 -18.63
CA ASN A 116 9.54 -12.40 -19.11
C ASN A 116 8.48 -11.42 -18.54
N LYS A 117 7.34 -11.11 -19.18
CA LYS A 117 6.91 -11.21 -20.59
C LYS A 117 5.72 -10.25 -20.81
N ASN A 118 5.50 -9.76 -22.02
CA ASN A 118 4.40 -8.81 -22.31
C ASN A 118 3.01 -9.47 -22.29
N VAL A 119 2.00 -8.70 -21.87
CA VAL A 119 0.59 -8.88 -22.24
C VAL A 119 0.06 -7.53 -22.74
N LYS A 120 -0.71 -7.54 -23.84
CA LYS A 120 -1.33 -6.34 -24.43
C LYS A 120 -2.49 -5.80 -23.59
N LYS A 121 -2.81 -4.51 -23.75
CA LYS A 121 -4.17 -4.01 -23.57
C LYS A 121 -4.49 -2.95 -24.62
N ASP A 122 -5.19 -3.36 -25.67
CA ASP A 122 -5.85 -2.44 -26.61
C ASP A 122 -7.12 -1.86 -25.93
N ASN A 123 -7.51 -0.62 -26.26
CA ASN A 123 -8.90 -0.13 -26.24
C ASN A 123 -9.00 1.25 -26.91
N ASN A 124 -10.21 1.62 -27.34
CA ASN A 124 -10.45 2.67 -28.34
C ASN A 124 -11.68 3.54 -27.99
N SER A 125 -11.71 4.76 -28.54
CA SER A 125 -12.81 5.75 -28.53
C SER A 125 -13.32 6.34 -27.19
N ASP A 126 -13.44 7.68 -27.22
CA ASP A 126 -14.61 8.50 -26.85
C ASP A 126 -15.44 8.17 -25.59
N ASP A 127 -15.53 9.13 -24.67
CA ASP A 127 -16.71 10.03 -24.64
C ASP A 127 -16.36 11.39 -23.98
N GLN A 128 -17.34 12.30 -23.94
CA GLN A 128 -17.16 13.75 -23.86
C GLN A 128 -16.83 14.34 -22.47
N THR A 129 -16.19 15.49 -22.59
CA THR A 129 -16.20 16.58 -21.61
C THR A 129 -17.59 16.91 -21.05
N VAL A 130 -17.67 17.16 -19.74
CA VAL A 130 -18.26 18.41 -19.24
C VAL A 130 -17.55 18.87 -17.97
N CYS A 131 -17.16 20.14 -17.97
CA CYS A 131 -16.86 20.90 -16.75
C CYS A 131 -18.12 21.70 -16.38
N SER A 132 -18.34 21.98 -15.10
CA SER A 132 -19.29 23.00 -14.66
C SER A 132 -18.69 23.80 -13.53
N GLN A 133 -18.68 25.12 -13.69
CA GLN A 133 -18.08 26.08 -12.78
C GLN A 133 -19.01 26.42 -11.63
N THR A 134 -18.44 26.92 -10.54
CA THR A 134 -19.07 28.01 -9.77
C THR A 134 -18.03 29.08 -9.50
N ASP A 135 -18.09 30.17 -10.26
CA ASP A 135 -17.22 31.33 -10.08
C ASP A 135 -17.65 32.14 -8.85
N ALA A 136 -16.83 32.09 -7.79
CA ALA A 136 -16.91 32.98 -6.64
C ALA A 136 -15.80 34.03 -6.73
N VAL A 137 -16.15 35.25 -7.14
CA VAL A 137 -15.19 36.36 -7.28
C VAL A 137 -14.81 36.89 -5.90
N ASP A 138 -13.61 36.55 -5.43
CA ASP A 138 -13.04 37.16 -4.21
C ASP A 138 -11.78 38.00 -4.53
N LYS A 139 -11.67 39.16 -3.87
CA LYS A 139 -10.80 40.27 -4.30
C LYS A 139 -9.53 40.35 -3.46
N ASN A 140 -8.44 39.88 -4.07
CA ASN A 140 -7.10 40.47 -4.00
C ASN A 140 -6.64 41.07 -2.64
N SER A 141 -6.10 40.24 -1.76
CA SER A 141 -5.45 40.66 -0.51
C SER A 141 -3.99 40.21 -0.39
N SER A 142 -3.29 40.06 -1.52
CA SER A 142 -1.89 39.59 -1.58
C SER A 142 -0.89 40.65 -1.07
N LYS A 143 -0.77 40.77 0.26
CA LYS A 143 0.14 41.69 0.96
C LYS A 143 1.61 41.33 0.66
N LYS A 144 2.13 41.92 -0.41
CA LYS A 144 3.43 41.62 -1.06
C LYS A 144 4.62 41.91 -0.13
N ARG A 145 4.99 40.93 0.72
CA ARG A 145 6.22 40.99 1.53
C ARG A 145 7.44 41.19 0.61
N LYS A 146 8.13 42.31 0.78
CA LYS A 146 9.31 42.70 0.01
C LYS A 146 10.55 42.01 0.60
N SER A 147 10.89 40.83 0.10
CA SER A 147 12.10 40.10 0.51
C SER A 147 13.36 40.76 -0.06
N THR A 148 14.09 41.48 0.78
CA THR A 148 15.48 41.92 0.51
C THR A 148 16.45 40.78 0.82
N GLY A 149 17.22 40.33 -0.17
CA GLY A 149 18.22 39.27 -0.03
C GLY A 149 18.52 38.58 -1.36
N ASN A 150 19.77 38.18 -1.59
CA ASN A 150 20.22 37.66 -2.88
C ASN A 150 19.75 36.22 -3.16
N ASP A 151 19.53 35.94 -4.45
CA ASP A 151 19.65 34.63 -5.12
C ASP A 151 19.05 33.35 -4.49
N VAL A 152 17.92 33.47 -3.79
CA VAL A 152 16.98 32.34 -3.68
C VAL A 152 16.21 32.20 -5.00
N VAL A 153 16.90 31.72 -6.05
CA VAL A 153 16.28 31.36 -7.34
C VAL A 153 15.17 30.34 -7.08
N SER A 154 13.92 30.74 -7.31
CA SER A 154 12.74 29.95 -6.97
C SER A 154 12.80 28.54 -7.57
N VAL A 155 12.31 27.53 -6.84
CA VAL A 155 12.29 26.11 -7.25
C VAL A 155 11.75 25.95 -8.68
N ARG A 156 10.67 26.66 -9.02
CA ARG A 156 10.07 26.68 -10.38
C ARG A 156 11.04 27.12 -11.49
N LYS A 157 11.97 28.04 -11.22
CA LYS A 157 13.03 28.43 -12.18
C LYS A 157 14.12 27.35 -12.25
N LYS A 158 14.56 26.81 -11.12
CA LYS A 158 15.58 25.75 -11.07
C LYS A 158 15.15 24.48 -11.81
N GLN A 159 13.86 24.14 -11.78
CA GLN A 159 13.29 22.96 -12.43
C GLN A 159 12.73 23.23 -13.83
N ALA A 160 12.73 24.48 -14.33
CA ALA A 160 12.11 24.84 -15.61
C ALA A 160 12.79 24.20 -16.84
N ASN A 161 14.07 23.83 -16.74
CA ASN A 161 14.87 23.34 -17.87
C ASN A 161 15.52 21.96 -17.57
N ILE A 162 14.98 21.19 -16.63
CA ILE A 162 15.64 19.97 -16.12
C ILE A 162 15.44 18.72 -17.00
N MET A 163 14.37 18.69 -17.81
CA MET A 163 14.09 17.65 -18.81
C MET A 163 13.02 18.15 -19.81
N THR A 164 12.69 17.36 -20.82
CA THR A 164 11.57 17.60 -21.75
C THR A 164 10.29 16.88 -21.29
N LYS A 165 9.12 17.29 -21.79
CA LYS A 165 7.84 16.61 -21.47
C LYS A 165 7.83 15.16 -21.98
N ASP A 166 8.37 14.97 -23.18
CA ASP A 166 8.53 13.67 -23.83
C ASP A 166 9.44 12.72 -23.04
N TYR A 167 10.54 13.25 -22.49
CA TYR A 167 11.44 12.46 -21.64
C TYR A 167 10.74 12.04 -20.35
N PHE A 168 9.97 12.95 -19.72
CA PHE A 168 9.17 12.62 -18.54
C PHE A 168 8.19 11.47 -18.83
N LEU A 169 7.39 11.54 -19.89
CA LEU A 169 6.42 10.48 -20.21
C LEU A 169 7.08 9.12 -20.54
N LYS A 170 8.29 9.11 -21.10
CA LYS A 170 9.01 7.89 -21.47
C LYS A 170 9.78 7.23 -20.31
N HIS A 171 10.13 8.00 -19.27
CA HIS A 171 11.00 7.54 -18.19
C HIS A 171 10.41 7.65 -16.78
N ALA A 172 9.32 8.39 -16.57
CA ALA A 172 8.60 8.41 -15.31
C ALA A 172 7.95 7.04 -15.06
N LYS A 173 8.17 6.49 -13.86
CA LYS A 173 7.47 5.29 -13.39
C LYS A 173 6.16 5.71 -12.72
N SER A 174 5.15 4.87 -12.81
CA SER A 174 3.90 5.00 -12.06
C SER A 174 4.18 4.97 -10.55
N ILE A 175 3.48 5.79 -9.77
CA ILE A 175 3.67 5.86 -8.31
C ILE A 175 2.63 4.97 -7.66
N LEU A 176 3.08 3.96 -6.92
CA LEU A 176 2.22 3.16 -6.04
C LEU A 176 1.96 3.94 -4.74
N CYS A 177 0.68 4.11 -4.40
CA CYS A 177 0.20 4.82 -3.23
C CYS A 177 -0.75 3.90 -2.46
N ASN A 178 -0.24 3.33 -1.36
CA ASN A 178 -0.99 2.42 -0.51
C ASN A 178 -1.62 3.25 0.62
N MET A 179 -2.93 3.48 0.54
CA MET A 179 -3.69 4.27 1.53
C MET A 179 -4.13 3.42 2.73
N SER A 180 -4.30 2.12 2.52
CA SER A 180 -4.49 1.08 3.53
C SER A 180 -4.12 -0.28 2.92
N GLU A 181 -4.09 -1.34 3.72
CA GLU A 181 -3.76 -2.71 3.30
C GLU A 181 -4.55 -3.18 2.06
N ASN A 182 -5.81 -2.74 1.94
CA ASN A 182 -6.73 -3.11 0.86
C ASN A 182 -6.92 -2.01 -0.20
N ILE A 183 -6.25 -0.86 -0.09
CA ILE A 183 -6.42 0.28 -1.00
C ILE A 183 -5.05 0.70 -1.55
N ASN A 184 -4.65 -0.02 -2.59
CA ASN A 184 -3.41 0.21 -3.35
C ASN A 184 -3.77 0.92 -4.66
N LEU A 185 -3.24 2.12 -4.86
CA LEU A 185 -3.59 2.99 -6.00
C LEU A 185 -2.35 3.30 -6.84
N THR A 186 -2.45 3.12 -8.16
CA THR A 186 -1.36 3.43 -9.10
C THR A 186 -1.62 4.79 -9.75
N LEU A 187 -0.80 5.79 -9.44
CA LEU A 187 -0.85 7.08 -10.11
C LEU A 187 0.00 7.02 -11.37
N GLU A 188 -0.64 7.14 -12.53
CA GLU A 188 0.06 7.05 -13.82
C GLU A 188 0.67 8.40 -14.24
N PRO A 189 1.86 8.41 -14.89
CA PRO A 189 2.45 9.63 -15.44
C PRO A 189 1.56 10.21 -16.55
N ARG A 190 1.35 11.53 -16.54
CA ARG A 190 0.57 12.24 -17.56
C ARG A 190 1.05 13.66 -17.78
N ILE A 191 0.60 14.23 -18.90
CA ILE A 191 0.47 15.67 -19.08
C ILE A 191 -0.96 16.09 -18.65
N PHE A 192 -1.07 17.24 -18.01
CA PHE A 192 -2.34 17.88 -17.65
C PHE A 192 -2.74 18.91 -18.72
N SER A 193 -4.02 19.20 -18.87
CA SER A 193 -4.54 20.20 -19.83
C SER A 193 -3.99 21.62 -19.58
N THR A 194 -3.49 21.88 -18.38
CA THR A 194 -2.76 23.10 -18.01
C THR A 194 -1.36 23.19 -18.64
N GLY A 195 -0.84 22.12 -19.24
CA GLY A 195 0.49 22.01 -19.84
C GLY A 195 1.61 21.55 -18.91
N SER A 196 1.33 21.27 -17.63
CA SER A 196 2.30 20.68 -16.69
C SER A 196 2.31 19.14 -16.77
N CYS A 197 3.42 18.53 -16.37
CA CYS A 197 3.58 17.09 -16.21
C CYS A 197 3.40 16.66 -14.74
N GLY A 198 3.10 15.39 -14.52
CA GLY A 198 3.07 14.77 -13.19
C GLY A 198 2.36 13.43 -13.20
N TRP A 199 1.71 13.06 -12.10
CA TRP A 199 1.01 11.79 -11.93
C TRP A 199 -0.42 12.00 -11.42
N HIS A 200 -1.32 11.08 -11.79
CA HIS A 200 -2.73 11.19 -11.46
C HIS A 200 -3.40 9.83 -11.29
N ILE A 201 -4.33 9.76 -10.34
CA ILE A 201 -5.34 8.71 -10.26
C ILE A 201 -6.72 9.35 -10.03
N MET A 202 -7.75 8.75 -10.61
CA MET A 202 -9.17 9.02 -10.37
C MET A 202 -9.86 7.67 -10.32
N ASP A 203 -10.42 7.31 -9.17
CA ASP A 203 -11.04 6.00 -8.96
C ASP A 203 -12.27 6.11 -8.02
N LYS A 204 -13.03 5.03 -7.86
CA LYS A 204 -14.19 4.95 -6.97
C LYS A 204 -14.02 3.80 -5.98
N ILE A 205 -13.67 4.15 -4.75
CA ILE A 205 -13.35 3.20 -3.68
C ILE A 205 -14.49 3.12 -2.67
N TYR A 206 -14.79 1.92 -2.16
CA TYR A 206 -15.71 1.77 -1.04
C TYR A 206 -14.96 2.00 0.27
N LEU A 207 -15.39 2.99 1.06
CA LEU A 207 -14.87 3.28 2.39
C LEU A 207 -15.92 2.94 3.45
N LEU A 208 -15.50 2.25 4.52
CA LEU A 208 -16.34 1.95 5.66
C LEU A 208 -16.47 3.18 6.57
N VAL A 209 -17.69 3.67 6.76
CA VAL A 209 -18.01 4.81 7.63
C VAL A 209 -19.03 4.35 8.66
N GLY A 210 -18.54 4.06 9.88
CA GLY A 210 -19.32 3.29 10.86
C GLY A 210 -19.63 1.89 10.30
N ASP A 211 -20.90 1.47 10.34
CA ASP A 211 -21.34 0.16 9.84
C ASP A 211 -21.67 0.14 8.33
N ARG A 212 -21.34 1.20 7.56
CA ARG A 212 -21.79 1.37 6.17
C ARG A 212 -20.64 1.57 5.19
N ASN A 213 -20.61 0.77 4.13
CA ASN A 213 -19.74 1.01 2.97
C ASN A 213 -20.33 2.14 2.12
N VAL A 214 -19.57 3.22 1.95
CA VAL A 214 -19.90 4.39 1.12
C VAL A 214 -19.02 4.37 -0.12
N LEU A 215 -19.60 4.53 -1.31
CA LEU A 215 -18.82 4.66 -2.55
C LEU A 215 -18.27 6.08 -2.68
N CYS A 216 -16.98 6.24 -2.43
CA CYS A 216 -16.28 7.51 -2.48
C CYS A 216 -15.51 7.67 -3.79
N GLN A 217 -15.69 8.79 -4.48
CA GLN A 217 -14.80 9.18 -5.58
C GLN A 217 -13.50 9.71 -4.99
N PHE A 218 -12.37 9.14 -5.42
CA PHE A 218 -11.05 9.43 -4.88
C PHE A 218 -10.11 9.89 -6.00
N CYS A 219 -9.37 10.97 -5.77
CA CYS A 219 -8.51 11.58 -6.76
C CYS A 219 -7.22 12.10 -6.12
N ILE A 220 -6.07 11.78 -6.73
CA ILE A 220 -4.79 12.42 -6.39
C ILE A 220 -4.23 13.08 -7.64
N ASN A 221 -3.82 14.35 -7.50
CA ASN A 221 -3.06 15.09 -8.50
C ASN A 221 -1.67 15.41 -7.93
N CYS A 222 -0.64 14.77 -8.46
CA CYS A 222 0.75 15.16 -8.23
C CYS A 222 1.25 15.93 -9.47
N SER A 223 1.72 17.16 -9.31
CA SER A 223 2.21 18.00 -10.42
C SER A 223 3.66 18.40 -10.19
N VAL A 224 4.52 18.18 -11.20
CA VAL A 224 5.93 18.54 -11.10
C VAL A 224 6.09 20.06 -11.27
N ILE A 225 6.70 20.71 -10.27
CA ILE A 225 6.95 22.14 -10.27
C ILE A 225 7.89 22.51 -11.42
N GLY A 226 7.57 23.56 -12.18
CA GLY A 226 8.35 24.00 -13.34
C GLY A 226 8.05 23.26 -14.65
N SER A 227 7.44 22.08 -14.62
CA SER A 227 7.24 21.22 -15.80
C SER A 227 6.44 21.81 -16.96
N LYS A 228 5.62 22.84 -16.72
CA LYS A 228 4.95 23.59 -17.80
C LYS A 228 5.92 24.28 -18.77
N GLN A 229 7.17 24.47 -18.35
CA GLN A 229 8.22 25.15 -19.12
C GLN A 229 9.29 24.18 -19.65
N TRP A 230 9.13 22.88 -19.42
CA TRP A 230 9.83 21.86 -20.21
C TRP A 230 9.31 21.92 -21.63
N ASP A 231 10.18 21.92 -22.63
CA ASP A 231 9.75 21.76 -24.02
C ASP A 231 9.30 20.31 -24.30
#